data_AF-A0A967HBG7-F1
#
_entry.id   AF-A0A967HBG7-F1
#
_cell.length_a   1.000
_cell.length_b   1.000
_cell.length_c   1.000
_cell.angle_alpha   90.00
_cell.angle_beta   90.00
_cell.angle_gamma   90.00
#
_symmetry.space_group_name_H-M   'P 1'
#
loop_
_entity.id
_entity.type
_entity.pdbx_description
1 polymer ?
#
loop_
_entity_poly.entity_id
_entity_poly.type
_entity_poly.pdbx_seq_one_letter_code
_entity_poly.pdbx_strand_id
1 'polypeptide(L)'
;MEAKTLFEVLQREHPGKYRDGQLRTFQRRVKLWRALKGPGNEVFFPQIYKPGEWCESDFTRMKPLGVTINGIPFDHMLYHFVLCYSNWETGTVCFS
;
A
#
# COMPACT_ATOMS: atom_id res chain seq x y z
N MET A 1 -2.46 -23.99 -9.76
CA MET A 1 -2.56 -24.88 -10.93
C MET A 1 -1.86 -24.23 -12.12
N GLU A 2 -0.98 -24.94 -12.83
CA GLU A 2 -0.22 -24.40 -13.95
C GLU A 2 -0.99 -24.46 -15.28
N ALA A 3 -0.69 -23.55 -16.21
CA ALA A 3 -1.40 -23.46 -17.49
C ALA A 3 -1.19 -24.69 -18.40
N LYS A 4 -0.08 -25.41 -18.24
CA LYS A 4 0.21 -26.65 -18.97
C LYS A 4 -0.72 -27.78 -18.53
N THR A 5 -0.88 -27.97 -17.21
CA THR A 5 -1.80 -28.96 -16.64
C THR A 5 -3.24 -28.73 -17.09
N LEU A 6 -3.68 -27.47 -17.14
CA LEU A 6 -5.02 -27.13 -17.64
C LEU A 6 -5.18 -27.49 -19.13
N PHE A 7 -4.13 -27.35 -19.94
CA PHE A 7 -4.16 -27.71 -21.35
C PHE A 7 -4.21 -29.24 -21.56
N GLU A 8 -3.47 -30.00 -20.76
CA GLU A 8 -3.49 -31.46 -20.79
C GLU A 8 -4.88 -32.01 -20.41
N VAL A 9 -5.53 -31.41 -19.40
CA VAL A 9 -6.93 -31.71 -19.04
C VAL A 9 -7.87 -31.42 -20.21
N LEU A 10 -7.73 -30.25 -20.85
CA LEU A 10 -8.55 -29.85 -21.99
C LEU A 10 -8.40 -30.80 -23.20
N GLN A 11 -7.18 -31.27 -23.48
CA GLN A 11 -6.92 -32.25 -24.53
C GLN A 11 -7.53 -33.62 -24.22
N ARG A 12 -7.52 -34.03 -22.95
CA ARG A 12 -8.14 -35.28 -22.49
C ARG A 12 -9.66 -35.23 -22.55
N GLU A 13 -10.27 -34.10 -22.19
CA GLU A 13 -11.73 -33.90 -22.28
C GLU A 13 -12.22 -33.76 -23.72
N HIS A 14 -11.35 -33.33 -24.63
CA HIS A 14 -11.65 -33.19 -26.06
C HIS A 14 -10.59 -33.84 -26.96
N PRO A 15 -10.56 -35.19 -27.04
CA PRO A 15 -9.56 -35.91 -27.83
C PRO A 15 -9.54 -35.48 -29.30
N GLY A 16 -8.35 -35.26 -29.85
CA GLY A 16 -8.14 -34.92 -31.27
C GLY A 16 -8.48 -33.47 -31.67
N LYS A 17 -9.12 -32.69 -30.80
CA LYS A 17 -9.54 -31.31 -31.08
C LYS A 17 -8.42 -30.28 -30.93
N TYR A 18 -7.55 -30.47 -29.93
CA TYR A 18 -6.47 -29.53 -29.60
C TYR A 18 -5.10 -30.19 -29.79
N ARG A 19 -4.22 -29.51 -30.52
CA ARG A 19 -2.86 -29.98 -30.87
C ARG A 19 -1.82 -29.35 -29.95
N ASP A 20 -0.73 -30.05 -29.67
CA ASP A 20 0.33 -29.60 -28.77
C ASP A 20 0.96 -28.26 -29.18
N GLY A 21 1.04 -27.99 -30.49
CA GLY A 21 1.51 -26.70 -31.01
C GLY A 21 0.68 -25.48 -30.56
N GLN A 22 -0.52 -25.70 -30.01
CA GLN A 22 -1.38 -24.64 -29.49
C GLN A 22 -1.08 -24.27 -28.03
N LEU A 23 -0.20 -25.01 -27.34
CA LEU A 23 0.12 -24.79 -25.92
C LEU A 23 0.56 -23.35 -25.63
N ARG A 24 1.44 -22.76 -26.45
CA ARG A 24 1.89 -21.37 -26.27
C ARG A 24 0.73 -20.37 -26.37
N THR A 25 -0.19 -20.58 -27.30
CA THR A 25 -1.38 -19.75 -27.45
C THR A 25 -2.30 -19.86 -26.25
N PHE A 26 -2.48 -21.08 -25.73
CA PHE A 26 -3.29 -21.35 -24.55
C PHE A 26 -2.69 -20.69 -23.29
N GLN A 27 -1.39 -20.88 -23.03
CA GLN A 27 -0.68 -20.24 -21.92
C GLN A 27 -0.83 -18.72 -21.93
N ARG A 28 -0.70 -18.09 -23.11
CA ARG A 28 -0.89 -16.63 -23.27
C ARG A 28 -2.32 -16.20 -22.91
N ARG A 29 -3.34 -16.94 -23.35
CA ARG A 29 -4.75 -16.66 -23.03
C ARG A 29 -5.04 -16.83 -21.54
N VAL A 30 -4.51 -17.88 -20.92
CA VAL A 30 -4.64 -18.11 -19.48
C VAL A 30 -3.95 -17.00 -18.68
N LYS A 31 -2.77 -16.53 -19.10
CA LYS A 31 -2.08 -15.40 -18.46
C LYS A 31 -2.92 -14.13 -18.51
N LEU A 32 -3.47 -13.78 -19.68
CA LEU A 32 -4.35 -12.61 -19.83
C LEU A 32 -5.61 -12.75 -18.97
N TRP A 33 -6.25 -13.91 -18.99
CA TRP A 33 -7.44 -14.17 -18.19
C TRP A 33 -7.15 -14.03 -16.68
N ARG A 34 -6.02 -14.57 -16.20
CA ARG A 34 -5.59 -14.41 -14.80
C ARG A 34 -5.36 -12.95 -14.42
N ALA A 35 -4.79 -12.14 -15.32
CA ALA A 35 -4.61 -10.72 -15.06
C ALA A 35 -5.93 -9.95 -14.95
N LEU A 36 -6.97 -10.37 -15.67
CA LEU A 36 -8.27 -9.67 -15.72
C LEU A 36 -9.31 -10.20 -14.74
N LYS A 37 -9.25 -11.48 -14.40
CA LYS A 37 -10.28 -12.24 -13.67
C LYS A 37 -9.72 -13.05 -12.50
N GLY A 38 -8.40 -13.11 -12.37
CA GLY A 38 -7.77 -13.70 -11.19
C GLY A 38 -7.96 -12.81 -9.96
N PRO A 39 -7.64 -13.34 -8.77
CA PRO A 39 -7.56 -12.50 -7.58
C PRO A 39 -6.58 -11.34 -7.84
N GLY A 40 -6.91 -10.16 -7.32
CA GLY A 40 -6.02 -9.01 -7.41
C GLY A 40 -4.66 -9.37 -6.84
N ASN A 41 -3.60 -8.94 -7.51
CA ASN A 41 -2.28 -8.99 -6.90
C ASN A 41 -2.25 -7.90 -5.83
N GLU A 42 -1.69 -8.23 -4.67
CA GLU A 42 -1.32 -7.20 -3.72
C GLU A 42 -0.22 -6.34 -4.35
N VAL A 43 -0.50 -5.04 -4.49
CA VAL A 43 0.43 -4.07 -5.07
C VAL A 43 0.74 -3.01 -4.03
N PHE A 44 2.03 -2.75 -3.85
CA PHE A 44 2.52 -1.69 -2.98
C PHE A 44 3.10 -0.57 -3.84
N PHE A 45 2.69 0.66 -3.55
CA PHE A 45 3.29 1.85 -4.13
C PHE A 45 4.22 2.46 -3.07
N PRO A 46 5.55 2.40 -3.24
CA PRO A 46 6.45 2.98 -2.26
C PRO A 46 6.27 4.51 -2.27
N GLN A 47 6.09 5.09 -1.09
CA GLN A 47 6.17 6.53 -0.92
C GLN A 47 7.66 6.92 -0.93
N ILE A 48 8.08 7.58 -2.01
CA ILE A 48 9.44 8.08 -2.14
C ILE A 48 9.42 9.55 -1.74
N TYR A 49 9.84 9.85 -0.51
CA TYR A 49 10.03 11.22 -0.07
C TYR A 49 11.31 11.76 -0.68
N LYS A 50 11.25 12.89 -1.38
CA LYS A 50 12.45 13.65 -1.74
C LYS A 50 12.69 14.75 -0.71
N PRO A 51 13.96 15.10 -0.42
CA PRO A 51 14.27 16.18 0.53
C PRO A 51 13.52 17.46 0.16
N GLY A 52 12.77 18.03 1.11
CA GLY A 52 12.05 19.29 0.95
C GLY A 52 10.75 19.25 0.14
N GLU A 53 10.33 18.11 -0.42
CA GLU A 53 9.05 18.01 -1.16
C GLU A 53 7.86 17.71 -0.24
N TRP A 54 8.09 17.07 0.91
CA TRP A 54 7.04 16.57 1.80
C TRP A 54 7.33 16.88 3.26
N CYS A 55 6.27 17.18 4.00
CA CYS A 55 6.25 17.28 5.45
C CYS A 55 4.92 16.77 6.00
N GLU A 56 4.95 16.35 7.25
CA GLU A 56 3.77 16.04 8.05
C GLU A 56 3.64 17.11 9.13
N SER A 57 2.40 17.55 9.37
CA SER A 57 2.11 18.47 10.45
C SER A 57 0.82 18.09 11.15
N ASP A 58 0.87 18.06 12.48
CA ASP A 58 -0.28 17.74 13.30
C ASP A 58 -0.40 18.67 14.50
N PHE A 59 -1.56 18.57 15.15
CA PHE A 59 -1.80 19.22 16.42
C PHE A 59 -2.40 18.23 17.41
N THR A 60 -1.81 18.17 18.60
CA THR A 60 -2.30 17.36 19.71
C THR A 60 -2.89 18.25 20.80
N ARG A 61 -4.13 17.98 21.22
CA ARG A 61 -4.74 18.64 22.38
C ARG A 61 -4.16 18.06 23.66
N MET A 62 -3.50 18.89 24.45
CA MET A 62 -2.76 18.44 25.64
C MET A 62 -3.61 18.43 26.91
N LYS A 63 -4.84 18.97 26.85
CA LYS A 63 -5.78 19.02 27.98
C LYS A 63 -5.97 17.68 28.71
N PRO A 64 -6.13 16.52 28.04
CA PRO A 64 -6.28 15.24 28.72
C PRO A 64 -5.04 14.82 29.53
N LEU A 65 -3.86 15.36 29.22
CA LEU A 65 -2.63 15.06 29.97
C LEU A 65 -2.53 15.83 31.29
N GLY A 66 -3.41 16.82 31.52
CA GLY A 66 -3.48 17.53 32.79
C GLY A 66 -2.21 18.32 33.15
N VAL A 67 -1.48 18.82 32.14
CA VAL A 67 -0.23 19.57 32.34
C VAL A 67 -0.50 20.82 33.19
N THR A 68 0.37 21.07 34.16
CA THR A 68 0.32 22.25 35.04
C THR A 68 1.65 22.98 35.06
N ILE A 69 1.63 24.31 35.14
CA ILE A 69 2.81 25.15 35.41
C ILE A 69 2.57 25.84 36.75
N ASN A 70 3.47 25.65 37.71
CA ASN A 70 3.32 26.16 39.09
C ASN A 70 1.98 25.76 39.74
N GLY A 71 1.49 24.56 39.46
CA GLY A 71 0.22 24.05 39.98
C GLY A 71 -1.03 24.63 39.30
N ILE A 72 -0.88 25.53 38.33
CA ILE A 72 -1.98 26.09 37.54
C ILE A 72 -2.15 25.25 36.27
N PRO A 73 -3.37 24.79 35.93
CA PRO A 73 -3.63 24.09 34.68
C PRO A 73 -3.16 24.89 33.46
N PHE A 74 -2.41 24.25 32.59
CA PHE A 74 -1.89 24.84 31.36
C PHE A 74 -2.62 24.22 30.16
N ASP A 75 -3.75 24.82 29.79
CA ASP A 75 -4.52 24.41 28.62
C ASP A 75 -3.80 24.88 27.34
N HIS A 76 -3.33 23.92 26.54
CA HIS A 76 -2.55 24.19 25.34
C HIS A 76 -2.69 23.05 24.33
N MET A 77 -2.20 23.30 23.13
CA MET A 77 -1.98 22.33 22.08
C MET A 77 -0.48 22.24 21.77
N LEU A 78 -0.05 21.08 21.31
CA LEU A 78 1.29 20.89 20.75
C LEU A 78 1.15 20.79 19.23
N TYR A 79 1.78 21.70 18.51
CA TYR A 79 2.01 21.57 17.08
C TYR A 79 3.28 20.76 16.86
N HIS A 80 3.22 19.71 16.03
CA HIS A 80 4.37 18.88 15.64
C HIS A 80 4.53 18.92 14.14
N PHE A 81 5.77 19.09 13.68
CA PHE A 81 6.15 19.14 12.28
C PHE A 81 7.31 18.20 12.01
N VAL A 82 7.24 17.42 10.94
CA VAL A 82 8.26 16.44 10.54
C VAL A 82 8.56 16.54 9.05
N LEU A 83 9.85 16.51 8.68
CA LEU A 83 10.28 16.30 7.30
C LEU A 83 10.36 14.81 6.99
N CYS A 84 9.47 14.29 6.14
CA CYS A 84 9.33 12.85 5.87
C CYS A 84 10.60 12.18 5.31
N TYR A 85 11.50 12.95 4.68
CA TYR A 85 12.77 12.41 4.15
C TYR A 85 13.80 12.15 5.25
N SER A 86 13.98 13.10 6.18
CA SER A 86 15.07 13.07 7.15
C SER A 86 14.64 12.68 8.56
N ASN A 87 13.33 12.62 8.82
CA ASN A 87 12.73 12.56 10.16
C ASN A 87 13.21 13.69 11.08
N TRP A 88 13.70 14.79 10.50
CA TRP A 88 13.95 15.99 11.29
C TRP A 88 12.61 16.58 11.71
N GLU A 89 12.48 16.92 12.98
CA GLU A 89 11.23 17.35 13.58
C GLU A 89 11.38 18.59 14.46
N THR A 90 10.29 19.30 14.63
CA THR A 90 10.18 20.42 15.57
C THR A 90 8.78 20.46 16.19
N GLY A 91 8.69 21.00 17.40
CA GLY A 91 7.46 21.14 18.14
C GLY A 91 7.29 22.55 18.70
N THR A 92 6.07 23.07 18.65
CA THR A 92 5.74 24.40 19.17
C THR A 92 4.46 24.33 20.01
N VAL A 93 4.49 24.94 21.19
CA VAL A 93 3.29 25.12 22.00
C VAL A 93 2.41 26.17 21.33
N CYS A 94 1.14 25.83 21.13
CA CYS A 94 0.14 26.71 20.54
C CYS A 94 -1.12 26.76 21.40
N PHE A 95 -1.88 27.83 21.21
CA PHE A 95 -3.14 28.09 21.90
C PHE A 95 -4.23 28.25 20.84
N SER A 96 -5.40 27.64 21.07
CA SER A 96 -6.58 27.78 20.20
C SER A 96 -7.50 28.88 20.68
#